data_AF-A0A4V1F1W0-F1
#
_entry.id   AF-A0A4V1F1W0-F1
#
_cell.length_a   1.000
_cell.length_b   1.000
_cell.length_c   1.000
_cell.angle_alpha   90.00
_cell.angle_beta   90.00
_cell.angle_gamma   90.00
#
_symmetry.space_group_name_H-M   'P 1'
#
loop_
_entity.id
_entity.type
_entity.pdbx_description
1 polymer ?
#
loop_
_entity_poly.entity_id
_entity_poly.type
_entity_poly.pdbx_seq_one_letter_code
_entity_poly.pdbx_strand_id
1 'polypeptide(L)'
;MKVRGLFNNMNSALLTLSNYKVYYYYFIIFTMIGWLSWGYISESVLLSVLPLIHLNKYPNAPIWGLILGDATISNCNLRNPKHNSRLMLGQGGSHLSYLEYIYSTLVTAGVKCGKISVSHRLDPRTNKSYLKAVFYTSRDSYWSELRPIFYENGIKRIPMNLGEYITAMDLAFWMMDDG
;
A
#
# COMPACT_ATOMS: atom_id res chain seq x y z
N MET A 1 13.86 -29.02 -13.22
CA MET A 1 13.73 -29.15 -11.75
C MET A 1 14.61 -28.19 -10.92
N LYS A 2 15.60 -27.47 -11.50
CA LYS A 2 16.49 -26.53 -10.77
C LYS A 2 15.91 -25.13 -10.48
N VAL A 3 14.93 -24.66 -11.26
CA VAL A 3 14.40 -23.28 -11.15
C VAL A 3 13.50 -23.08 -9.92
N ARG A 4 12.70 -24.10 -9.54
CA ARG A 4 11.84 -24.04 -8.33
C ARG A 4 12.64 -23.91 -7.02
N GLY A 5 13.84 -24.52 -6.94
CA GLY A 5 14.69 -24.42 -5.75
C GLY A 5 15.29 -23.02 -5.53
N LEU A 6 15.63 -22.33 -6.62
CA LEU A 6 16.13 -20.95 -6.59
C LEU A 6 15.03 -19.96 -6.16
N PHE A 7 13.82 -20.10 -6.71
CA PHE A 7 12.67 -19.25 -6.31
C PHE A 7 12.29 -19.43 -4.84
N ASN A 8 12.31 -20.67 -4.32
CA ASN A 8 12.02 -20.92 -2.91
C ASN A 8 13.11 -20.35 -1.98
N ASN A 9 14.38 -20.37 -2.39
CA ASN A 9 15.49 -19.77 -1.63
C ASN A 9 15.49 -18.23 -1.69
N MET A 10 15.07 -17.62 -2.80
CA MET A 10 14.92 -16.17 -2.89
C MET A 10 13.75 -15.69 -2.04
N ASN A 11 12.61 -16.39 -2.06
CA ASN A 11 11.46 -16.05 -1.22
C ASN A 11 11.78 -16.21 0.26
N SER A 12 12.51 -17.27 0.65
CA SER A 12 12.94 -17.43 2.04
C SER A 12 13.93 -16.34 2.44
N ALA A 13 14.91 -15.99 1.61
CA ALA A 13 15.85 -14.89 1.87
C ALA A 13 15.17 -13.53 1.98
N LEU A 14 14.19 -13.23 1.12
CA LEU A 14 13.40 -11.99 1.16
C LEU A 14 12.48 -11.93 2.39
N LEU A 15 11.85 -13.05 2.76
CA LEU A 15 11.11 -13.18 4.02
C LEU A 15 12.02 -12.93 5.22
N THR A 16 13.23 -13.52 5.20
CA THR A 16 14.22 -13.35 6.28
C THR A 16 14.69 -11.90 6.38
N LEU A 17 15.04 -11.26 5.25
CA LEU A 17 15.44 -9.85 5.20
C LEU A 17 14.32 -8.89 5.62
N SER A 18 13.07 -9.17 5.23
CA SER A 18 11.93 -8.35 5.66
C SER A 18 11.66 -8.52 7.16
N ASN A 19 11.79 -9.75 7.68
CA ASN A 19 11.70 -10.02 9.11
C ASN A 19 12.82 -9.31 9.87
N TYR A 20 14.06 -9.31 9.37
CA TYR A 20 15.17 -8.56 9.96
C TYR A 20 14.89 -7.06 10.03
N LYS A 21 14.32 -6.45 8.98
CA LYS A 21 13.91 -5.04 9.03
C LYS A 21 12.83 -4.81 10.09
N VAL A 22 11.84 -5.68 10.17
CA VAL A 22 10.76 -5.58 11.18
C VAL A 22 11.32 -5.70 12.61
N TYR A 23 12.19 -6.67 12.90
CA TYR A 23 12.86 -6.81 14.20
C TYR A 23 13.76 -5.63 14.51
N TYR A 24 14.45 -5.07 13.51
CA TYR A 24 15.26 -3.88 13.65
C TYR A 24 14.42 -2.65 14.03
N TYR A 25 13.22 -2.49 13.44
CA TYR A 25 12.27 -1.44 13.82
C TYR A 25 11.77 -1.61 15.26
N TYR A 26 11.39 -2.82 15.66
CA TYR A 26 10.97 -3.07 17.05
C TYR A 26 12.10 -2.85 18.05
N PHE A 27 13.33 -3.21 17.69
CA PHE A 27 14.52 -2.94 18.50
C PHE A 27 14.79 -1.43 18.63
N ILE A 28 14.66 -0.67 17.55
CA ILE A 28 14.76 0.80 17.58
C ILE A 28 13.66 1.39 18.48
N ILE A 29 12.41 0.96 18.34
CA ILE A 29 11.30 1.48 19.17
C ILE A 29 11.53 1.15 20.65
N PHE A 30 11.91 -0.08 20.97
CA PHE A 30 12.18 -0.51 22.34
C PHE A 30 13.35 0.27 22.96
N THR A 31 14.43 0.47 22.22
CA THR A 31 15.59 1.27 22.66
C THR A 31 15.23 2.75 22.78
N MET A 32 14.44 3.31 21.86
CA MET A 32 13.95 4.69 21.95
C MET A 32 13.00 4.90 23.13
N ILE A 33 12.08 3.98 23.43
CA ILE A 33 11.22 4.06 24.62
C ILE A 33 12.07 3.98 25.90
N GLY A 34 13.09 3.12 25.91
CA GLY A 34 14.06 3.06 27.00
C GLY A 34 14.82 4.37 27.17
N TRP A 35 15.30 4.97 26.08
CA TRP A 35 16.01 6.25 26.08
C TRP A 35 15.10 7.42 26.47
N LEU A 36 13.83 7.41 26.09
CA LEU A 36 12.84 8.40 26.54
C LEU A 36 12.64 8.33 28.06
N SER A 37 12.47 7.12 28.60
CA SER A 37 12.31 6.87 30.04
C SER A 37 13.53 7.32 30.86
N TRP A 38 14.72 7.25 30.26
CA TRP A 38 15.98 7.70 30.87
C TRP A 38 16.34 9.15 30.51
N GLY A 39 15.48 9.88 29.78
CA GLY A 39 15.67 11.29 29.41
C GLY A 39 16.71 11.56 28.32
N TYR A 40 17.19 10.53 27.60
CA TYR A 40 18.19 10.66 26.54
C TYR A 40 17.63 11.17 25.20
N ILE A 41 16.32 11.03 24.97
CA ILE A 41 15.63 11.63 23.83
C ILE A 41 14.35 12.31 24.31
N SER A 42 13.97 13.40 23.64
CA SER A 42 12.74 14.13 23.97
C SER A 42 11.53 13.46 23.34
N GLU A 43 10.36 13.70 23.95
CA GLU A 43 9.07 13.27 23.41
C GLU A 43 8.82 13.83 21.99
N SER A 44 9.32 15.03 21.70
CA SER A 44 9.28 15.62 20.36
C SER A 44 10.03 14.80 19.30
N VAL A 45 11.15 14.17 19.66
CA VAL A 45 11.90 13.29 18.74
C VAL A 45 11.10 12.02 18.48
N LEU A 46 10.53 11.39 19.52
CA LEU A 46 9.70 10.20 19.34
C LEU A 46 8.48 10.47 18.44
N LEU A 47 7.80 11.60 18.67
CA LEU A 47 6.66 12.05 17.88
C LEU A 47 7.02 12.34 16.41
N SER A 48 8.27 12.70 16.12
CA SER A 48 8.73 12.90 14.73
C SER A 48 8.98 11.58 13.97
N VAL A 49 9.27 10.48 14.67
CA VAL A 49 9.65 9.19 14.06
C VAL A 49 8.44 8.26 13.90
N LEU A 50 7.46 8.33 14.81
CA LEU A 50 6.24 7.50 14.77
C LEU A 50 5.48 7.57 13.43
N PRO A 51 5.29 8.74 12.79
CA PRO A 51 4.64 8.82 11.49
C PRO A 51 5.40 8.07 10.39
N LEU A 52 6.74 8.11 10.40
CA LEU A 52 7.58 7.42 9.41
C LEU A 52 7.44 5.90 9.53
N ILE A 53 7.41 5.38 10.77
CA ILE A 53 7.20 3.96 11.04
C ILE A 53 5.81 3.53 10.58
N HIS A 54 4.79 4.34 10.88
CA HIS A 54 3.42 4.04 10.49
C HIS A 54 3.23 4.08 8.96
N LEU A 55 3.90 5.00 8.25
CA LEU A 55 3.88 5.07 6.78
C LEU A 55 4.54 3.86 6.10
N ASN A 56 5.46 3.15 6.79
CA ASN A 56 6.11 1.94 6.30
C ASN A 56 5.49 0.64 6.83
N LYS A 57 4.19 0.65 7.16
CA LYS A 57 3.45 -0.51 7.69
C LYS A 57 3.54 -1.77 6.83
N TYR A 58 3.69 -1.63 5.51
CA TYR A 58 3.75 -2.74 4.55
C TYR A 58 5.00 -2.64 3.65
N PRO A 59 6.19 -3.01 4.16
CA PRO A 59 7.46 -2.75 3.46
C PRO A 59 7.66 -3.55 2.17
N ASN A 60 6.84 -4.57 1.93
CA ASN A 60 6.89 -5.43 0.74
C ASN A 60 5.68 -5.22 -0.20
N ALA A 61 4.90 -4.15 0.01
CA ALA A 61 3.74 -3.84 -0.81
C ALA A 61 4.04 -2.61 -1.69
N PRO A 62 3.73 -2.64 -3.00
CA PRO A 62 3.99 -1.52 -3.91
C PRO A 62 2.92 -0.43 -3.79
N ILE A 63 2.61 0.00 -2.57
CA ILE A 63 1.46 0.86 -2.27
C ILE A 63 1.61 2.24 -2.92
N TRP A 64 2.81 2.83 -2.88
CA TRP A 64 3.04 4.16 -3.43
C TRP A 64 2.93 4.13 -4.95
N GLY A 65 3.49 3.11 -5.60
CA GLY A 65 3.40 2.91 -7.04
C GLY A 65 1.96 2.74 -7.51
N LEU A 66 1.20 1.88 -6.83
CA LEU A 66 -0.22 1.66 -7.13
C LEU A 66 -1.05 2.93 -6.97
N ILE A 67 -0.80 3.75 -5.93
CA ILE A 67 -1.53 5.01 -5.72
C ILE A 67 -1.18 6.03 -6.81
N LEU A 68 0.06 6.05 -7.28
CA LEU A 68 0.45 6.93 -8.39
C LEU A 68 -0.24 6.53 -9.70
N GLY A 69 -0.36 5.22 -9.94
CA GLY A 69 -1.13 4.64 -11.04
C GLY A 69 -2.65 4.59 -10.80
N ASP A 70 -3.23 3.42 -11.00
CA ASP A 70 -4.69 3.23 -11.10
C ASP A 70 -5.40 3.13 -9.74
N ALA A 71 -4.67 2.95 -8.64
CA ALA A 71 -5.29 2.84 -7.34
C ALA A 71 -5.81 4.18 -6.83
N THR A 72 -6.84 4.11 -5.98
CA THR A 72 -7.45 5.28 -5.35
C THR A 72 -7.64 5.05 -3.85
N ILE A 73 -7.23 6.01 -3.03
CA ILE A 73 -7.60 6.02 -1.61
C ILE A 73 -8.97 6.66 -1.46
N SER A 74 -9.96 5.83 -1.13
CA SER A 74 -11.34 6.28 -0.93
C SER A 74 -11.49 7.14 0.31
N ASN A 75 -12.15 8.29 0.16
CA ASN A 75 -12.33 9.30 1.20
C ASN A 75 -13.56 8.97 2.07
N CYS A 76 -13.46 7.93 2.89
CA CYS A 76 -14.59 7.46 3.71
C CYS A 76 -14.91 8.42 4.87
N ASN A 77 -13.92 9.14 5.38
CA ASN A 77 -14.07 10.12 6.46
C ASN A 77 -14.88 11.37 6.08
N LEU A 78 -14.90 11.79 4.80
CA LEU A 78 -15.76 12.90 4.36
C LEU A 78 -17.26 12.58 4.53
N ARG A 79 -17.63 11.30 4.36
CA ARG A 79 -19.02 10.86 4.50
C ARG A 79 -19.40 10.68 5.97
N ASN A 80 -18.47 10.22 6.79
CA ASN A 80 -18.60 10.21 8.24
C ASN A 80 -17.19 10.16 8.87
N PRO A 81 -16.82 11.16 9.70
CA PRO A 81 -15.47 11.32 10.25
C PRO A 81 -14.93 10.10 11.02
N LYS A 82 -15.82 9.23 11.49
CA LYS A 82 -15.47 8.02 12.24
C LYS A 82 -14.97 6.88 11.35
N HIS A 83 -15.09 6.98 10.01
CA HIS A 83 -14.64 5.93 9.11
C HIS A 83 -13.23 6.18 8.58
N ASN A 84 -12.39 5.16 8.76
CA ASN A 84 -11.11 5.10 8.09
C ASN A 84 -11.26 4.91 6.58
N SER A 85 -10.27 5.46 5.86
CA SER A 85 -10.14 5.29 4.42
C SER A 85 -9.74 3.86 4.07
N ARG A 86 -9.79 3.53 2.78
CA ARG A 86 -9.32 2.26 2.22
C ARG A 86 -8.82 2.45 0.80
N LEU A 87 -7.87 1.62 0.40
CA LEU A 87 -7.39 1.55 -0.97
C LEU A 87 -8.41 0.79 -1.83
N MET A 88 -8.66 1.30 -3.02
CA MET A 88 -9.52 0.70 -4.04
C MET A 88 -8.70 0.54 -5.32
N LEU A 89 -8.78 -0.64 -5.91
CA LEU A 89 -8.24 -0.92 -7.23
C LEU A 89 -9.31 -1.53 -8.09
N GLY A 90 -9.43 -1.05 -9.33
CA GLY A 90 -10.39 -1.56 -10.28
C GLY A 90 -9.82 -1.55 -11.68
N GLN A 91 -10.07 -2.63 -12.41
CA GLN A 91 -9.57 -2.85 -13.75
C GLN A 91 -10.70 -3.30 -14.68
N GLY A 92 -10.50 -3.09 -15.99
CA GLY A 92 -11.33 -3.71 -17.01
C GLY A 92 -11.10 -5.23 -17.07
N GLY A 93 -12.06 -5.98 -17.61
CA GLY A 93 -11.98 -7.45 -17.67
C GLY A 93 -10.76 -8.00 -18.42
N SER A 94 -10.20 -7.24 -19.37
CA SER A 94 -8.96 -7.58 -20.07
C SER A 94 -7.73 -7.63 -19.16
N HIS A 95 -7.77 -6.98 -18.00
CA HIS A 95 -6.67 -6.91 -17.03
C HIS A 95 -7.01 -7.60 -15.70
N LEU A 96 -7.94 -8.58 -15.73
CA LEU A 96 -8.31 -9.34 -14.52
C LEU A 96 -7.12 -10.07 -13.90
N SER A 97 -6.28 -10.72 -14.71
CA SER A 97 -5.08 -11.42 -14.24
C SER A 97 -4.09 -10.48 -13.55
N TYR A 98 -3.97 -9.24 -14.05
CA TYR A 98 -3.15 -8.21 -13.42
C TYR A 98 -3.74 -7.77 -12.06
N LEU A 99 -5.06 -7.56 -12.00
CA LEU A 99 -5.73 -7.24 -10.74
C LEU A 99 -5.59 -8.37 -9.70
N GLU A 100 -5.69 -9.63 -10.12
CA GLU A 100 -5.46 -10.81 -9.28
C GLU A 100 -4.01 -10.89 -8.78
N TYR A 101 -3.04 -10.53 -9.62
CA TYR A 101 -1.64 -10.44 -9.24
C TYR A 101 -1.39 -9.35 -8.18
N ILE A 102 -1.95 -8.15 -8.37
CA ILE A 102 -1.86 -7.09 -7.36
C ILE A 102 -2.53 -7.54 -6.06
N TYR A 103 -3.72 -8.14 -6.15
CA TYR A 103 -4.45 -8.65 -4.99
C TYR A 103 -3.60 -9.65 -4.20
N SER A 104 -3.02 -10.63 -4.88
CA SER A 104 -2.14 -11.63 -4.25
C SER A 104 -0.92 -10.96 -3.61
N THR A 105 -0.30 -10.01 -4.32
CA THR A 105 0.89 -9.29 -3.83
C THR A 105 0.59 -8.55 -2.53
N LEU A 106 -0.52 -7.81 -2.47
CA LEU A 106 -0.94 -7.08 -1.27
C LEU A 106 -1.26 -8.03 -0.11
N VAL A 107 -1.99 -9.12 -0.36
CA VAL A 107 -2.32 -10.12 0.67
C VAL A 107 -1.06 -10.78 1.23
N THR A 108 -0.11 -11.16 0.36
CA THR A 108 1.19 -11.73 0.77
C THR A 108 2.01 -10.75 1.60
N ALA A 109 1.92 -9.45 1.32
CA ALA A 109 2.55 -8.40 2.10
C ALA A 109 1.82 -8.08 3.43
N GLY A 110 0.75 -8.81 3.77
CA GLY A 110 -0.01 -8.66 5.02
C GLY A 110 -1.14 -7.63 4.96
N VAL A 111 -1.44 -7.07 3.79
CA VAL A 111 -2.56 -6.14 3.62
C VAL A 111 -3.87 -6.92 3.65
N LYS A 112 -4.79 -6.50 4.51
CA LYS A 112 -6.14 -7.09 4.57
C LYS A 112 -6.97 -6.59 3.38
N CYS A 113 -7.35 -7.50 2.50
CA CYS A 113 -8.15 -7.22 1.30
C CYS A 113 -9.53 -7.90 1.37
N GLY A 114 -10.56 -7.22 0.87
CA GLY A 114 -11.84 -7.82 0.55
C GLY A 114 -11.78 -8.57 -0.78
N LYS A 115 -12.73 -9.48 -1.01
CA LYS A 115 -12.79 -10.29 -2.24
C LYS A 115 -12.86 -9.40 -3.49
N ILE A 116 -12.26 -9.87 -4.58
CA ILE A 116 -12.44 -9.28 -5.91
C ILE A 116 -13.91 -9.45 -6.31
N SER A 117 -14.56 -8.35 -6.67
CA SER A 117 -15.91 -8.29 -7.20
C SER A 117 -15.84 -8.05 -8.70
N VAL A 118 -16.51 -8.90 -9.48
CA VAL A 118 -16.64 -8.78 -10.93
C VAL A 118 -18.08 -8.38 -11.25
N SER A 119 -18.25 -7.39 -12.10
CA SER A 119 -19.54 -6.85 -12.49
C SER A 119 -19.56 -6.48 -13.98
N HIS A 120 -20.72 -6.55 -14.60
CA HIS A 120 -20.91 -6.01 -15.95
C HIS A 120 -21.27 -4.53 -15.87
N ARG A 121 -20.64 -3.72 -16.72
CA ARG A 121 -20.94 -2.32 -16.92
C ARG A 121 -21.38 -2.11 -18.35
N LEU A 122 -22.64 -1.72 -18.53
CA LEU A 122 -23.14 -1.24 -19.82
C LEU A 122 -22.65 0.20 -20.02
N ASP A 123 -21.99 0.46 -21.15
CA ASP A 123 -21.72 1.82 -21.59
C ASP A 123 -22.96 2.36 -22.32
N PRO A 124 -23.68 3.35 -21.75
CA PRO A 124 -24.91 3.86 -22.35
C PRO A 124 -24.68 4.58 -23.68
N ARG A 125 -23.44 4.99 -24.01
CA ARG A 125 -23.15 5.68 -25.28
C ARG A 125 -22.96 4.72 -26.44
N THR A 126 -22.42 3.54 -26.17
CA THR A 126 -22.03 2.55 -27.20
C THR A 126 -22.88 1.28 -27.15
N ASN A 127 -23.71 1.13 -26.10
CA ASN A 127 -24.48 -0.06 -25.77
C ASN A 127 -23.63 -1.35 -25.64
N LYS A 128 -22.33 -1.19 -25.38
CA LYS A 128 -21.39 -2.30 -25.18
C LYS A 128 -21.31 -2.64 -23.69
N SER A 129 -21.31 -3.93 -23.38
CA SER A 129 -21.10 -4.44 -22.03
C SER A 129 -19.63 -4.76 -21.81
N TYR A 130 -19.07 -4.20 -20.75
CA TYR A 130 -17.70 -4.43 -20.33
C TYR A 130 -17.68 -5.11 -18.97
N LEU A 131 -16.75 -6.05 -18.78
CA LEU A 131 -16.46 -6.56 -17.45
C LEU A 131 -15.61 -5.54 -16.70
N LYS A 132 -15.97 -5.31 -15.43
CA LYS A 132 -15.19 -4.52 -14.47
C LYS A 132 -14.94 -5.37 -13.24
N ALA A 133 -13.68 -5.50 -12.87
CA ALA A 133 -13.26 -6.15 -11.64
C ALA A 133 -12.73 -5.11 -10.65
N VAL A 134 -13.07 -5.22 -9.37
CA VAL A 134 -12.67 -4.27 -8.32
C VAL A 134 -12.46 -5.02 -7.02
N PHE A 135 -11.44 -4.64 -6.25
CA PHE A 135 -11.38 -4.98 -4.83
C PHE A 135 -11.07 -3.76 -3.97
N TYR A 136 -11.29 -3.92 -2.68
CA TYR A 136 -11.03 -2.90 -1.68
C TYR A 136 -10.19 -3.50 -0.57
N THR A 137 -9.26 -2.74 -0.01
CA THR A 137 -8.64 -3.11 1.26
C THR A 137 -9.63 -2.91 2.41
N SER A 138 -9.36 -3.55 3.55
CA SER A 138 -10.04 -3.22 4.81
C SER A 138 -9.76 -1.76 5.17
N ARG A 139 -10.75 -1.12 5.81
CA ARG A 139 -10.59 0.23 6.33
C ARG A 139 -9.56 0.22 7.47
N ASP A 140 -8.60 1.13 7.42
CA ASP A 140 -7.47 1.18 8.35
C ASP A 140 -6.96 2.63 8.45
N SER A 141 -6.48 3.04 9.64
CA SER A 141 -5.93 4.39 9.86
C SER A 141 -4.75 4.69 8.94
N TYR A 142 -3.98 3.67 8.57
CA TYR A 142 -2.91 3.76 7.58
C TYR A 142 -3.34 4.46 6.29
N TRP A 143 -4.50 4.08 5.73
CA TRP A 143 -5.00 4.70 4.52
C TRP A 143 -5.47 6.14 4.75
N SER A 144 -6.02 6.43 5.93
CA SER A 144 -6.47 7.78 6.30
C SER A 144 -5.30 8.75 6.39
N GLU A 145 -4.16 8.29 6.90
CA GLU A 145 -2.93 9.06 7.04
C GLU A 145 -2.17 9.20 5.72
N LEU A 146 -2.18 8.16 4.88
CA LEU A 146 -1.53 8.18 3.57
C LEU A 146 -2.29 9.09 2.59
N ARG A 147 -3.60 9.25 2.76
CA ARG A 147 -4.44 10.04 1.86
C ARG A 147 -4.01 11.51 1.69
N PRO A 148 -3.83 12.33 2.75
CA PRO A 148 -3.44 13.74 2.60
C PRO A 148 -2.08 13.95 1.92
N ILE A 149 -1.23 12.92 1.87
CA ILE A 149 0.05 12.97 1.15
C ILE A 149 -0.22 13.03 -0.36
N PHE A 150 -1.08 12.15 -0.86
CA PHE A 150 -1.41 12.02 -2.28
C PHE A 150 -2.61 12.82 -2.74
N TYR A 151 -3.42 13.37 -1.84
CA TYR A 151 -4.66 14.06 -2.20
C TYR A 151 -4.80 15.40 -1.49
N GLU A 152 -4.88 16.47 -2.28
CA GLU A 152 -5.16 17.82 -1.82
C GLU A 152 -6.50 18.26 -2.41
N ASN A 153 -7.44 18.70 -1.56
CA ASN A 153 -8.81 19.04 -1.97
C ASN A 153 -9.53 17.97 -2.81
N GLY A 154 -9.20 16.70 -2.57
CA GLY A 154 -9.76 15.56 -3.30
C GLY A 154 -9.10 15.25 -4.63
N ILE A 155 -8.12 16.07 -5.06
CA ILE A 155 -7.37 15.92 -6.30
C ILE A 155 -6.08 15.17 -6.00
N LYS A 156 -5.77 14.12 -6.80
CA LYS A 156 -4.53 13.36 -6.67
C LYS A 156 -3.34 14.26 -7.05
N ARG A 157 -2.28 14.28 -6.25
CA ARG A 157 -1.03 15.01 -6.48
C ARG A 157 0.17 14.10 -6.26
N ILE A 158 1.30 14.45 -6.88
CA ILE A 158 2.58 13.81 -6.64
C ILE A 158 3.24 14.47 -5.42
N PRO A 159 3.59 13.70 -4.36
CA PRO A 159 4.27 14.26 -3.19
C PRO A 159 5.68 14.78 -3.55
N MET A 160 6.07 15.94 -3.01
CA MET A 160 7.40 16.53 -3.27
C MET A 160 8.56 15.64 -2.80
N ASN A 161 8.36 14.90 -1.71
CA ASN A 161 9.34 14.01 -1.10
C ASN A 161 9.20 12.56 -1.60
N LEU A 162 8.60 12.32 -2.77
CA LEU A 162 8.36 10.97 -3.30
C LEU A 162 9.63 10.10 -3.35
N GLY A 163 10.78 10.70 -3.70
CA GLY A 163 12.06 9.99 -3.81
C GLY A 163 12.57 9.38 -2.50
N GLU A 164 12.06 9.81 -1.34
CA GLU A 164 12.43 9.25 -0.04
C GLU A 164 11.68 7.94 0.28
N TYR A 165 10.51 7.74 -0.34
CA TYR A 165 9.60 6.63 0.01
C TYR A 165 9.41 5.61 -1.10
N ILE A 166 9.57 6.03 -2.36
CA ILE A 166 9.33 5.14 -3.50
C ILE A 166 10.40 4.05 -3.59
N THR A 167 9.97 2.81 -3.72
CA THR A 167 10.86 1.67 -3.91
C THR A 167 10.98 1.27 -5.38
N ALA A 168 11.95 0.42 -5.73
CA ALA A 168 12.02 -0.17 -7.06
C ALA A 168 10.74 -0.97 -7.41
N MET A 169 10.09 -1.57 -6.40
CA MET A 169 8.83 -2.28 -6.59
C MET A 169 7.69 -1.30 -6.90
N ASP A 170 7.62 -0.18 -6.19
CA ASP A 170 6.64 0.88 -6.49
C ASP A 170 6.81 1.41 -7.91
N LEU A 171 8.05 1.68 -8.34
CA LEU A 171 8.34 2.13 -9.70
C LEU A 171 7.88 1.13 -10.76
N ALA A 172 8.09 -0.17 -10.54
CA ALA A 172 7.66 -1.21 -11.47
C ALA A 172 6.13 -1.25 -11.62
N PHE A 173 5.38 -1.17 -10.51
CA PHE A 173 3.91 -1.15 -10.57
C PHE A 173 3.37 0.14 -11.18
N TRP A 174 3.99 1.28 -10.88
CA TRP A 174 3.62 2.54 -11.51
C TRP A 174 3.81 2.49 -13.03
N MET A 175 4.92 1.93 -13.51
CA MET A 175 5.17 1.73 -14.95
C MET A 175 4.20 0.73 -15.58
N MET A 176 3.72 -0.28 -14.85
CA MET A 176 2.72 -1.22 -15.37
C MET A 176 1.32 -0.59 -15.50
N ASP A 177 0.99 0.37 -14.64
CA ASP A 177 -0.30 1.07 -14.66
C ASP A 177 -0.31 2.19 -15.73
N ASP A 178 0.70 3.07 -15.72
CA ASP A 178 0.72 4.33 -16.48
C ASP A 178 1.90 4.48 -17.48
N GLY A 179 2.76 3.45 -17.62
CA GLY A 179 3.99 3.51 -18.43
C GLY A 179 3.84 3.32 -19.93
#